data_AF-A0A3C2CZE7-F1
#
_entry.id   AF-A0A3C2CZE7-F1
#
_cell.length_a   1.000
_cell.length_b   1.000
_cell.length_c   1.000
_cell.angle_alpha   90.00
_cell.angle_beta   90.00
_cell.angle_gamma   90.00
#
_symmetry.space_group_name_H-M   'P 1'
#
loop_
_entity.id
_entity.type
_entity.pdbx_description
1 polymer ?
#
loop_
_entity_poly.entity_id
_entity_poly.type
_entity_poly.pdbx_seq_one_letter_code
_entity_poly.pdbx_strand_id
1 'polypeptide(L)'
;MGLQKGTTNNLNGRPKGSQNRSTEELRNTVQAFIESNIEGMQANFDQLEAKDKLLFIEKMLNYSLPRMQATQITGKDLMPIIKGITFDPEN
;
A
#
# COMPACT_ATOMS: atom_id res chain seq x y z
N MET A 1 -18.12 37.33 -21.57
CA MET A 1 -19.15 36.44 -20.98
C MET A 1 -18.59 35.03 -20.95
N GLY A 2 -18.54 34.38 -19.79
CA GLY A 2 -18.11 32.98 -19.68
C GLY A 2 -19.20 32.00 -20.14
N LEU A 3 -18.80 30.78 -20.48
CA LEU A 3 -19.72 29.71 -20.89
C LEU A 3 -20.78 29.45 -19.79
N GLN A 4 -22.04 29.25 -20.21
CA GLN A 4 -23.16 29.01 -19.31
C GLN A 4 -22.98 27.69 -18.55
N LYS A 5 -23.37 27.65 -17.27
CA LYS A 5 -23.32 26.45 -16.42
C LYS A 5 -24.05 25.29 -17.13
N GLY A 6 -23.32 24.24 -17.49
CA GLY A 6 -23.84 23.10 -18.29
C GLY A 6 -23.33 23.04 -19.74
N THR A 7 -22.62 24.07 -20.21
CA THR A 7 -22.06 24.16 -21.58
C THR A 7 -20.53 24.03 -21.56
N THR A 8 -20.02 23.09 -20.76
CA THR A 8 -18.59 22.75 -20.76
C THR A 8 -18.31 21.80 -21.93
N ASN A 9 -17.17 21.97 -22.59
CA ASN A 9 -16.71 21.12 -23.71
C ASN A 9 -16.44 19.65 -23.30
N ASN A 10 -16.72 19.29 -22.04
CA ASN A 10 -16.68 17.93 -21.51
C ASN A 10 -18.00 17.61 -20.77
N LEU A 11 -18.97 17.08 -21.51
CA LEU A 11 -20.30 16.69 -21.01
C LEU A 11 -20.25 15.60 -19.91
N ASN A 12 -19.19 14.77 -19.91
CA ASN A 12 -19.03 13.67 -18.95
C ASN A 12 -18.21 14.04 -17.70
N GLY A 13 -17.73 15.28 -17.59
CA GLY A 13 -16.87 15.69 -16.49
C GLY A 13 -15.57 14.87 -16.40
N ARG A 14 -14.81 15.03 -15.30
CA ARG A 14 -13.67 14.16 -15.02
C ARG A 14 -14.20 12.78 -14.63
N PRO A 15 -13.73 11.67 -15.24
CA PRO A 15 -14.25 10.33 -14.95
C PRO A 15 -14.07 9.99 -13.46
N LYS A 16 -15.12 9.38 -12.88
CA LYS A 16 -15.14 8.95 -11.48
C LYS A 16 -14.04 7.90 -11.27
N GLY A 17 -13.07 8.21 -10.41
CA GLY A 17 -11.89 7.37 -10.17
C GLY A 17 -10.61 7.84 -10.87
N SER A 18 -10.64 8.95 -11.60
CA SER A 18 -9.41 9.57 -12.10
C SER A 18 -8.51 9.95 -10.92
N GLN A 19 -7.32 9.35 -10.89
CA GLN A 19 -6.31 9.58 -9.87
C GLN A 19 -6.00 11.08 -9.80
N ASN A 20 -5.98 11.66 -8.60
CA ASN A 20 -5.66 13.07 -8.43
C ASN A 20 -4.30 13.35 -9.08
N ARG A 21 -4.20 14.41 -9.91
CA ARG A 21 -2.94 14.76 -10.61
C ARG A 21 -1.78 14.87 -9.62
N SER A 22 -2.03 15.51 -8.48
CA SER A 22 -1.05 15.62 -7.39
C SER A 22 -0.62 14.27 -6.80
N THR A 23 -1.50 13.28 -6.77
CA THR A 23 -1.15 11.92 -6.28
C THR A 23 -0.31 11.17 -7.32
N GLU A 24 -0.59 11.34 -8.61
CA GLU A 24 0.27 10.80 -9.68
C GLU A 24 1.65 11.45 -9.69
N GLU A 25 1.71 12.78 -9.59
CA GLU A 25 2.96 13.54 -9.52
C GLU A 25 3.82 13.11 -8.32
N LEU A 26 3.22 12.94 -7.15
CA LEU A 26 3.92 12.43 -5.96
C LEU A 26 4.46 11.01 -6.18
N ARG A 27 3.68 10.09 -6.74
CA ARG A 27 4.17 8.73 -7.04
C ARG A 27 5.34 8.76 -8.01
N ASN A 28 5.24 9.55 -9.07
CA ASN A 28 6.31 9.67 -10.07
C ASN A 28 7.59 10.28 -9.46
N THR A 29 7.43 11.27 -8.58
CA THR A 29 8.57 11.90 -7.89
C THR A 29 9.26 10.92 -6.94
N VAL A 30 8.49 10.16 -6.17
CA VAL A 30 9.02 9.12 -5.27
C VAL A 30 9.71 8.02 -6.08
N GLN A 31 9.12 7.59 -7.19
CA GLN A 31 9.71 6.57 -8.05
C GLN A 31 11.03 7.05 -8.66
N ALA A 32 11.06 8.25 -9.24
CA ALA A 32 12.29 8.83 -9.80
C ALA A 32 13.39 8.99 -8.74
N PHE A 33 13.02 9.37 -7.52
CA PHE A 33 13.95 9.44 -6.39
C PHE A 33 14.52 8.06 -6.06
N ILE A 34 13.68 7.03 -5.97
CA ILE A 34 14.15 5.66 -5.70
C ILE A 34 15.07 5.20 -6.84
N GLU A 35 14.68 5.35 -8.10
CA GLU A 35 15.47 4.97 -9.27
C GLU A 35 16.85 5.63 -9.28
N SER A 36 16.92 6.94 -9.00
CA SER A 36 18.18 7.67 -8.93
C SER A 36 19.09 7.22 -7.77
N ASN A 37 18.52 6.68 -6.69
CA ASN A 37 19.29 6.23 -5.54
C ASN A 37 19.67 4.75 -5.61
N ILE A 38 19.02 3.95 -6.47
CA ILE A 38 19.33 2.51 -6.63
C ILE A 38 20.78 2.31 -7.07
N GLU A 39 21.27 3.09 -8.04
CA GLU A 39 22.65 2.97 -8.55
C GLU A 39 23.70 3.26 -7.47
N GLY A 40 23.42 4.23 -6.60
CA GLY A 40 24.30 4.60 -5.48
C GLY A 40 24.07 3.78 -4.21
N MET A 41 23.03 2.93 -4.16
CA MET A 41 22.59 2.30 -2.92
C MET A 41 23.67 1.36 -2.35
N GLN A 42 24.38 0.64 -3.22
CA GLN A 42 25.48 -0.24 -2.81
C GLN A 42 26.65 0.56 -2.24
N ALA A 43 27.04 1.65 -2.88
CA ALA A 43 28.13 2.51 -2.39
C ALA A 43 27.79 3.15 -1.04
N ASN A 44 26.53 3.61 -0.87
CA ASN A 44 26.04 4.11 0.41
C ASN A 44 26.06 2.99 1.46
N PHE A 45 25.60 1.79 1.11
CA PHE A 45 25.63 0.62 1.98
C PHE A 45 27.04 0.33 2.50
N ASP A 46 28.05 0.35 1.63
CA ASP A 46 29.44 0.14 2.01
C ASP A 46 30.00 1.22 2.95
N GLN A 47 29.46 2.43 2.93
CA GLN A 47 29.83 3.54 3.82
C GLN A 47 29.13 3.50 5.20
N LEU A 48 28.08 2.69 5.39
CA LEU A 48 27.38 2.60 6.68
C LEU A 48 28.23 1.94 7.78
N GLU A 49 27.94 2.30 9.03
CA GLU A 49 28.54 1.66 10.21
C GLU A 49 28.08 0.19 10.31
N ALA A 50 28.90 -0.66 10.93
CA ALA A 50 28.65 -2.10 11.02
C ALA A 50 27.26 -2.44 11.62
N LYS A 51 26.77 -1.65 12.59
CA LYS A 51 25.45 -1.83 13.19
C LYS A 51 24.32 -1.56 12.20
N ASP A 52 24.41 -0.46 11.45
CA ASP A 52 23.37 -0.08 10.50
C ASP A 52 23.36 -1.00 9.27
N LYS A 53 24.53 -1.51 8.85
CA LYS A 53 24.64 -2.55 7.82
C LYS A 53 23.83 -3.79 8.19
N LEU A 54 23.99 -4.28 9.43
CA LEU A 54 23.24 -5.45 9.91
C LEU A 54 21.73 -5.18 9.97
N LEU A 55 21.34 -3.99 10.40
CA LEU A 55 19.93 -3.60 10.48
C LEU A 55 19.28 -3.47 9.09
N PHE A 56 20.02 -2.92 8.13
CA PHE A 56 19.58 -2.83 6.73
C PHE A 56 19.41 -4.21 6.10
N ILE A 57 20.37 -5.12 6.33
CA ILE A 57 20.28 -6.52 5.87
C ILE A 57 19.07 -7.20 6.51
N GLU A 58 18.84 -7.05 7.82
CA GLU A 58 17.70 -7.63 8.54
C GLU A 58 16.37 -7.16 7.92
N LYS A 59 16.24 -5.87 7.60
CA LYS A 59 15.08 -5.32 6.90
C LYS A 59 14.93 -5.87 5.48
N MET A 60 16.01 -5.97 4.70
CA MET A 60 15.95 -6.56 3.35
C MET A 60 15.52 -8.03 3.39
N LEU A 61 16.02 -8.81 4.34
CA LEU A 61 15.62 -10.21 4.53
C LEU A 61 14.14 -10.37 4.90
N ASN A 62 13.51 -9.36 5.52
CA ASN A 62 12.06 -9.38 5.77
C ASN A 62 11.23 -9.38 4.48
N TYR A 63 11.73 -8.74 3.43
CA TYR A 63 11.02 -8.60 2.15
C TYR A 63 11.50 -9.61 1.10
N SER A 64 12.76 -10.06 1.16
CA SER A 64 13.31 -11.03 0.21
C SER A 64 12.92 -12.48 0.52
N LEU A 65 12.68 -12.80 1.80
CA LEU A 65 12.28 -14.15 2.20
C LEU A 65 10.77 -14.20 2.40
N PRO A 66 10.09 -15.26 1.92
CA PRO A 66 8.68 -15.46 2.21
C PRO A 66 8.51 -15.67 3.71
N ARG A 67 7.99 -14.66 4.41
CA ARG A 67 7.58 -14.78 5.82
C ARG A 67 6.09 -15.08 5.88
N MET A 68 5.70 -16.00 6.76
CA MET A 68 4.28 -16.18 7.10
C MET A 68 3.74 -14.85 7.59
N GLN A 69 2.82 -14.26 6.85
CA GLN A 69 2.12 -13.07 7.30
C GLN A 69 1.25 -13.45 8.50
N ALA A 70 1.21 -12.59 9.52
CA ALA A 70 0.33 -12.79 10.65
C ALA A 70 -1.12 -12.87 10.13
N THR A 71 -1.76 -14.03 10.32
CA THR A 71 -3.17 -14.20 9.96
C THR A 71 -4.01 -13.32 10.88
N GLN A 72 -4.50 -12.20 10.34
CA GLN A 72 -5.53 -11.43 11.02
C GLN A 72 -6.83 -12.21 10.95
N ILE A 73 -7.25 -12.78 12.09
CA ILE A 73 -8.57 -13.39 12.22
C ILE A 73 -9.60 -12.25 12.17
N THR A 74 -10.04 -11.89 10.96
CA THR A 74 -11.27 -11.10 10.79
C THR A 74 -12.43 -12.03 11.12
N GLY A 75 -13.26 -11.64 12.10
CA GLY A 75 -14.37 -12.41 12.66
C GLY A 75 -15.51 -12.81 11.71
N LYS A 76 -15.26 -12.93 10.40
CA LYS A 76 -16.12 -13.63 9.45
C LYS A 76 -15.97 -15.15 9.53
N ASP A 77 -14.93 -15.66 10.19
CA ASP A 77 -14.74 -17.10 10.46
C ASP A 77 -15.21 -17.50 11.87
N LEU A 78 -16.21 -16.79 12.42
CA LEU A 78 -16.89 -17.23 13.64
C LEU A 78 -17.94 -18.28 13.27
N MET A 79 -17.51 -19.42 12.69
CA MET A 79 -18.24 -20.65 12.93
C MET A 79 -18.10 -20.94 14.43
N PRO A 80 -19.19 -21.22 15.17
CA PRO A 80 -19.10 -21.46 16.59
C PRO A 80 -18.13 -22.61 16.84
N ILE A 81 -17.03 -22.31 17.55
CA ILE A 81 -15.98 -23.26 17.93
C ILE A 81 -16.54 -24.38 18.83
N ILE A 82 -17.77 -24.23 19.32
CA ILE A 82 -18.45 -25.17 20.19
C ILE A 82 -19.50 -25.94 19.39
N LYS A 83 -19.14 -27.15 18.94
CA LYS A 83 -19.98 -28.07 18.14
C LYS A 83 -21.11 -28.74 18.95
N GLY A 84 -21.83 -28.00 19.80
CA GLY A 84 -22.80 -28.62 20.71
C GLY A 84 -23.79 -27.72 21.44
N ILE A 85 -23.88 -26.42 21.12
CA ILE A 85 -24.96 -25.58 21.66
C ILE A 85 -25.74 -25.06 20.46
N THR A 86 -26.87 -25.71 20.16
CA THR A 86 -27.89 -25.19 19.27
C THR A 86 -28.57 -24.03 20.00
N PHE A 87 -28.44 -22.81 19.46
CA PHE A 87 -29.31 -21.71 19.85
C PHE A 87 -30.53 -21.77 18.93
N ASP A 88 -31.64 -22.31 19.46
CA ASP A 88 -32.95 -22.19 18.85
C ASP A 88 -33.41 -20.72 18.97
N PRO A 89 -33.64 -19.99 17.86
CA PRO A 89 -33.93 -18.56 17.91
C PRO A 89 -35.39 -18.23 18.23
N GLU A 90 -36.16 -19.13 18.85
CA GLU A 90 -37.53 -18.84 19.28
C GLU A 90 -37.79 -19.26 20.74
N ASN A 91 -37.25 -18.46 21.68
CA ASN A 91 -37.94 -18.03 22.90
C ASN A 91 -37.23 -16.81 23.52
#